data_AF-A0A7J4QCJ1-F1
#
_entry.id   AF-A0A7J4QCJ1-F1
#
_cell.length_a   1.000
_cell.length_b   1.000
_cell.length_c   1.000
_cell.angle_alpha   90.00
_cell.angle_beta   90.00
_cell.angle_gamma   90.00
#
_symmetry.space_group_name_H-M   'P 1'
#
loop_
_entity.id
_entity.type
_entity.pdbx_description
1 polymer ?
#
loop_
_entity_poly.entity_id
_entity_poly.type
_entity_poly.pdbx_seq_one_letter_code
_entity_poly.pdbx_strand_id
1 'polypeptide(L)'
;MKKLLLFLLLAAVLVSGCGSSGDRDCVNQCMEQDHPDCVAGGWSISGAPPDCVCEYICPEGRNDNAVAEPAETEPACTEECDSSGCLGPAYYECVSKPGGCKGKSDLKVAKGRCGIECLSNSDCSGQECVAYKCKAQAVSLDLKDLPGPFSEDAILIVGANAPGSDVAAQLAVSSMLLYEGGKKFESKLDTQVSEEDYSHNLVLIGSPCDNTIIEKVFGIVCDGLALNANQAMLKLADSRGKAALLISGKTPAATLKAANQVANYGDYGLSGSEMVINAA
;
A
#
# COMPACT_ATOMS: atom_id res chain seq x y z
N MET A 1 -29.28 -37.80 2.93
CA MET A 1 -28.50 -38.99 2.49
C MET A 1 -28.94 -39.41 1.10
N LYS A 2 -28.32 -38.86 0.05
CA LYS A 2 -28.36 -39.35 -1.35
C LYS A 2 -27.63 -38.31 -2.21
N LYS A 3 -26.37 -38.61 -2.56
CA LYS A 3 -25.65 -38.23 -3.79
C LYS A 3 -24.18 -38.61 -3.59
N LEU A 4 -23.92 -39.88 -3.84
CA LEU A 4 -22.61 -40.49 -4.04
C LEU A 4 -22.67 -41.11 -5.45
N LEU A 5 -21.57 -41.03 -6.20
CA LEU A 5 -21.27 -41.55 -7.55
C LEU A 5 -21.43 -40.61 -8.76
N LEU A 6 -20.50 -40.82 -9.71
CA LEU A 6 -20.22 -40.18 -11.00
C LEU A 6 -19.50 -38.82 -10.86
N PHE A 7 -18.23 -38.62 -11.23
CA PHE A 7 -17.52 -39.07 -12.44
C PHE A 7 -16.04 -39.34 -12.16
N LEU A 8 -15.58 -40.50 -12.62
CA LEU A 8 -14.18 -40.90 -12.76
C LEU A 8 -14.10 -41.42 -14.21
N LEU A 9 -13.42 -40.72 -15.12
CA LEU A 9 -12.79 -41.23 -16.36
C LEU A 9 -12.39 -40.10 -17.35
N LEU A 10 -11.14 -40.22 -17.83
CA LEU A 10 -10.52 -39.66 -19.05
C LEU A 10 -10.21 -38.15 -19.06
N ALA A 11 -9.05 -37.66 -19.51
CA ALA A 11 -8.07 -38.25 -20.43
C ALA A 11 -6.65 -37.74 -20.16
N ALA A 12 -5.69 -38.63 -20.37
CA ALA A 12 -4.28 -38.33 -20.52
C ALA A 12 -4.05 -37.42 -21.74
N VAL A 13 -3.35 -36.30 -21.54
CA VAL A 13 -2.75 -35.53 -22.64
C VAL A 13 -1.30 -35.99 -22.77
N LEU A 14 -1.03 -36.65 -23.89
CA LEU A 14 0.29 -36.99 -24.38
C LEU A 14 1.08 -35.71 -24.66
N VAL A 15 2.19 -35.51 -23.95
CA VAL A 15 3.26 -34.61 -24.37
C VAL A 15 4.17 -35.39 -25.30
N SER A 16 4.05 -35.16 -26.60
CA SER A 16 5.04 -35.57 -27.59
C SER A 16 5.28 -34.40 -28.54
N GLY A 17 6.41 -33.73 -28.36
CA GLY A 17 6.90 -32.68 -29.24
C GLY A 17 8.41 -32.53 -29.08
N CYS A 18 9.17 -33.19 -29.95
CA CYS A 18 10.59 -32.95 -30.16
C CYS A 18 10.82 -31.49 -30.56
N GLY A 19 11.73 -30.81 -29.87
CA GLY A 19 12.30 -29.54 -30.27
C GLY A 19 13.82 -29.57 -30.02
N SER A 20 14.56 -29.75 -31.12
CA SER A 20 15.99 -29.46 -31.34
C SER A 20 16.77 -28.83 -30.16
N SER A 21 17.79 -29.53 -29.69
CA SER A 21 18.75 -29.10 -28.66
C SER A 21 19.80 -28.09 -29.17
N GLY A 22 19.47 -27.25 -30.16
CA GLY A 22 20.41 -26.33 -30.80
C GLY A 22 20.26 -24.85 -30.43
N ASP A 23 19.09 -24.40 -29.98
CA ASP A 23 18.81 -22.95 -29.84
C ASP A 23 19.04 -22.39 -28.44
N ARG A 24 19.18 -23.23 -27.40
CA ARG A 24 19.35 -22.74 -26.02
C ARG A 24 20.73 -22.15 -25.75
N ASP A 25 21.74 -22.52 -26.54
CA ASP A 25 23.11 -22.04 -26.31
C ASP A 25 23.35 -20.63 -26.88
N CYS A 26 22.74 -20.24 -28.01
CA CYS A 26 22.91 -18.86 -28.53
C CYS A 26 22.15 -17.81 -27.69
N VAL A 27 21.02 -18.16 -27.07
CA VAL A 27 20.31 -17.23 -26.15
C VAL A 27 21.14 -16.97 -24.89
N ASN A 28 21.77 -18.00 -24.34
CA ASN A 28 22.61 -17.84 -23.14
C ASN A 28 23.90 -17.06 -23.45
N GLN A 29 24.50 -17.19 -24.64
CA GLN A 29 25.69 -16.43 -25.03
C GLN A 29 25.43 -14.92 -25.22
N CYS A 30 24.29 -14.49 -25.78
CA CYS A 30 24.02 -13.04 -25.90
C CYS A 30 23.62 -12.43 -24.52
N MET A 31 23.23 -13.21 -23.50
CA MET A 31 22.85 -12.69 -22.17
C MET A 31 24.03 -12.41 -21.22
N GLU A 32 25.22 -12.94 -21.47
CA GLU A 32 26.40 -12.70 -20.61
C GLU A 32 27.18 -11.41 -20.94
N GLN A 33 26.80 -10.66 -21.97
CA GLN A 33 27.39 -9.36 -22.30
C GLN A 33 26.50 -8.21 -21.81
N ASP A 34 26.75 -7.77 -20.57
CA ASP A 34 26.09 -6.62 -19.95
C ASP A 34 26.43 -5.31 -20.69
N HIS A 35 25.44 -4.73 -21.38
CA HIS A 35 25.50 -3.37 -21.91
C HIS A 35 24.45 -2.50 -21.21
N PRO A 36 24.86 -1.64 -20.25
CA PRO A 36 23.94 -0.94 -19.35
C PRO A 36 23.01 0.09 -20.00
N ASP A 37 23.24 0.44 -21.27
CA ASP A 37 22.54 1.54 -21.95
C ASP A 37 21.50 1.09 -23.00
N CYS A 38 21.24 -0.21 -23.14
CA CYS A 38 20.30 -0.74 -24.14
C CYS A 38 19.05 -1.35 -23.49
N VAL A 39 17.90 -0.70 -23.63
CA VAL A 39 16.60 -1.27 -23.24
C VAL A 39 16.16 -2.28 -24.31
N ALA A 40 15.77 -3.48 -23.90
CA ALA A 40 15.44 -4.61 -24.78
C ALA A 40 14.33 -4.29 -25.80
N GLY A 41 14.72 -3.82 -26.99
CA GLY A 41 13.91 -3.84 -28.21
C GLY A 41 13.94 -5.25 -28.80
N GLY A 42 12.83 -5.70 -29.42
CA GLY A 42 12.59 -7.10 -29.76
C GLY A 42 13.70 -7.81 -30.56
N TRP A 43 13.82 -9.12 -30.33
CA TRP A 43 14.86 -9.98 -30.91
C TRP A 43 14.35 -10.59 -32.22
N SER A 44 15.17 -10.54 -33.27
CA SER A 44 14.93 -11.23 -34.54
C SER A 44 16.07 -12.20 -34.79
N ILE A 45 15.77 -13.50 -34.83
CA ILE A 45 16.73 -14.54 -35.20
C ILE A 45 16.54 -14.84 -36.69
N SER A 46 17.55 -14.56 -37.51
CA SER A 46 17.56 -14.95 -38.92
C SER A 46 18.77 -15.85 -39.22
N GLY A 47 18.49 -17.09 -39.67
CA GLY A 47 19.50 -18.01 -40.23
C GLY A 47 20.01 -19.11 -39.29
N ALA A 48 20.27 -20.29 -39.86
CA ALA A 48 20.89 -21.46 -39.23
C ALA A 48 22.39 -21.57 -39.67
N PRO A 49 23.24 -22.40 -39.03
CA PRO A 49 24.54 -22.03 -38.43
C PRO A 49 25.75 -22.06 -39.41
N PRO A 50 26.95 -21.53 -39.04
CA PRO A 50 27.52 -21.52 -37.68
C PRO A 50 27.99 -20.17 -37.11
N ASP A 51 27.48 -19.03 -37.56
CA ASP A 51 27.86 -17.73 -37.00
C ASP A 51 26.64 -17.03 -36.37
N CYS A 52 26.47 -17.13 -35.04
CA CYS A 52 25.48 -16.34 -34.30
C CYS A 52 25.97 -14.89 -34.24
N VAL A 53 25.30 -13.98 -34.96
CA VAL A 53 25.57 -12.53 -34.94
C VAL A 53 24.47 -11.84 -34.11
N CYS A 54 24.80 -11.31 -32.93
CA CYS A 54 23.86 -10.46 -32.17
C CYS A 54 23.99 -9.01 -32.71
N GLU A 55 23.02 -8.51 -33.49
CA GLU A 55 22.97 -7.08 -33.91
C GLU A 55 22.16 -6.27 -32.87
N TYR A 56 22.80 -5.26 -32.27
CA TYR A 56 22.13 -4.30 -31.39
C TYR A 56 21.66 -3.08 -32.20
N ILE A 57 20.37 -2.77 -32.15
CA ILE A 57 19.82 -1.54 -32.72
C ILE A 57 19.65 -0.52 -31.58
N CYS A 58 20.61 0.39 -31.45
CA CYS A 58 20.49 1.54 -30.55
C CYS A 58 19.75 2.67 -31.27
N PRO A 59 18.68 3.26 -30.70
CA PRO A 59 18.07 4.45 -31.28
C PRO A 59 19.04 5.64 -31.16
N GLU A 60 19.54 6.11 -32.28
CA GLU A 60 20.34 7.35 -32.34
C GLU A 60 19.47 8.56 -31.99
N GLY A 61 19.89 9.33 -30.99
CA GLY A 61 19.47 10.72 -30.82
C GLY A 61 18.97 11.08 -29.42
N ARG A 62 19.88 11.45 -28.51
CA ARG A 62 19.60 12.46 -27.48
C ARG A 62 20.69 13.52 -27.49
N ASN A 63 20.25 14.75 -27.73
CA ASN A 63 21.04 15.97 -27.64
C ASN A 63 21.30 16.28 -26.16
N ASP A 64 22.57 16.32 -25.76
CA ASP A 64 23.01 16.79 -24.45
C ASP A 64 23.04 18.32 -24.47
N ASN A 65 21.93 18.96 -24.08
CA ASN A 65 21.89 20.37 -23.65
C ASN A 65 20.56 20.64 -22.91
N ALA A 66 20.47 20.17 -21.67
CA ALA A 66 19.44 20.62 -20.74
C ALA A 66 20.12 21.49 -19.66
N VAL A 67 19.83 22.78 -19.75
CA VAL A 67 20.13 23.80 -18.74
C VAL A 67 19.42 23.40 -17.45
N ALA A 68 20.17 23.34 -16.34
CA ALA A 68 19.63 23.04 -15.03
C ALA A 68 18.61 24.11 -14.61
N GLU A 69 17.34 23.71 -14.48
CA GLU A 69 16.31 24.49 -13.79
C GLU A 69 16.62 24.51 -12.29
N PRO A 70 16.40 25.65 -11.60
CA PRO A 70 16.60 25.74 -10.16
C PRO A 70 15.63 24.81 -9.44
N ALA A 71 16.14 24.08 -8.45
CA ALA A 71 15.37 23.20 -7.58
C ALA A 71 14.15 23.94 -7.02
N GLU A 72 12.96 23.49 -7.43
CA GLU A 72 11.71 23.84 -6.77
C GLU A 72 11.78 23.29 -5.34
N THR A 73 11.80 24.19 -4.38
CA THR A 73 11.55 23.85 -2.98
C THR A 73 10.12 23.33 -2.87
N GLU A 74 9.98 22.03 -2.62
CA GLU A 74 8.68 21.41 -2.35
C GLU A 74 7.94 22.16 -1.24
N PRO A 75 6.62 22.36 -1.36
CA PRO A 75 5.84 23.01 -0.32
C PRO A 75 5.78 22.09 0.90
N ALA A 76 6.37 22.54 2.00
CA ALA A 76 6.06 22.01 3.31
C ALA A 76 4.53 22.02 3.48
N CYS A 77 3.94 20.89 3.85
CA CYS A 77 2.53 20.83 4.25
C CYS A 77 2.36 21.70 5.52
N THR A 78 2.11 22.99 5.34
CA THR A 78 1.62 23.86 6.40
C THR A 78 0.20 23.42 6.72
N GLU A 79 -0.18 23.50 8.00
CA GLU A 79 -1.51 23.19 8.53
C GLU A 79 -2.61 24.16 8.02
N GLU A 80 -2.51 24.63 6.77
CA GLU A 80 -3.27 25.75 6.23
C GLU A 80 -4.30 25.24 5.23
N CYS A 81 -5.59 25.44 5.54
CA CYS A 81 -6.64 25.34 4.54
C CYS A 81 -6.39 26.37 3.42
N ASP A 82 -6.68 25.97 2.19
CA ASP A 82 -6.62 26.85 1.05
C ASP A 82 -8.00 27.51 0.79
N SER A 83 -8.06 28.30 -0.28
CA SER A 83 -9.24 29.04 -0.74
C SER A 83 -10.50 28.21 -1.03
N SER A 84 -10.40 26.87 -1.01
CA SER A 84 -11.47 25.91 -1.35
C SER A 84 -11.93 25.03 -0.18
N GLY A 85 -11.18 24.94 0.91
CA GLY A 85 -11.54 24.20 2.13
C GLY A 85 -10.35 23.54 2.82
N CYS A 86 -10.60 22.64 3.77
CA CYS A 86 -9.56 21.69 4.21
C CYS A 86 -9.26 20.74 3.05
N LEU A 87 -8.17 20.98 2.31
CA LEU A 87 -7.74 20.07 1.25
C LEU A 87 -7.08 18.84 1.87
N GLY A 88 -7.71 17.69 1.68
CA GLY A 88 -7.17 16.38 2.04
C GLY A 88 -8.28 15.42 2.48
N PRO A 89 -8.19 14.11 2.16
CA PRO A 89 -9.20 13.11 2.51
C PRO A 89 -9.39 12.91 4.03
N ALA A 90 -8.54 13.52 4.84
CA ALA A 90 -8.50 13.35 6.29
C ALA A 90 -9.27 14.41 7.10
N TYR A 91 -9.92 15.42 6.49
CA TYR A 91 -10.38 16.62 7.22
C TYR A 91 -11.84 16.96 6.93
N TYR A 92 -12.66 17.16 7.98
CA TYR A 92 -14.13 17.31 7.85
C TYR A 92 -14.77 18.36 8.77
N GLU A 93 -14.03 18.93 9.73
CA GLU A 93 -14.58 19.92 10.66
C GLU A 93 -13.52 20.96 11.04
N CYS A 94 -13.80 22.26 10.82
CA CYS A 94 -12.99 23.31 11.44
C CYS A 94 -13.54 23.57 12.84
N VAL A 95 -12.71 23.34 13.84
CA VAL A 95 -13.11 23.52 15.24
C VAL A 95 -12.76 24.92 15.69
N SER A 96 -13.77 25.68 16.08
CA SER A 96 -13.57 26.95 16.75
C SER A 96 -13.27 26.73 18.24
N LYS A 97 -12.36 27.52 18.84
CA LYS A 97 -11.91 27.35 20.24
C LYS A 97 -13.07 27.41 21.26
N PRO A 98 -13.02 26.63 22.35
CA PRO A 98 -13.96 26.78 23.47
C PRO A 98 -13.63 28.06 24.27
N GLY A 99 -14.50 29.07 24.21
CA GLY A 99 -14.33 30.30 25.02
C GLY A 99 -15.00 31.59 24.51
N GLY A 100 -15.60 31.61 23.32
CA GLY A 100 -16.24 32.83 22.78
C GLY A 100 -17.71 32.98 23.21
N CYS A 101 -18.01 33.91 24.13
CA CYS A 101 -19.39 34.30 24.43
C CYS A 101 -19.98 35.22 23.35
N LYS A 102 -21.20 34.91 22.87
CA LYS A 102 -21.96 35.71 21.90
C LYS A 102 -22.51 37.01 22.50
N GLY A 103 -22.37 38.11 21.75
CA GLY A 103 -23.34 39.20 21.72
C GLY A 103 -24.41 38.93 20.64
N LYS A 104 -25.67 39.27 20.89
CA LYS A 104 -26.81 39.02 19.96
C LYS A 104 -26.69 39.72 18.60
N SER A 105 -25.71 40.59 18.39
CA SER A 105 -25.50 41.37 17.16
C SER A 105 -24.73 40.63 16.07
N ASP A 106 -23.98 39.58 16.40
CA ASP A 106 -22.98 39.00 15.49
C ASP A 106 -23.41 37.65 14.88
N LEU A 107 -24.62 37.19 15.24
CA LEU A 107 -25.29 36.12 14.53
C LEU A 107 -25.56 36.57 13.08
N LYS A 108 -24.85 35.96 12.12
CA LYS A 108 -25.01 36.03 10.65
C LYS A 108 -24.05 36.93 9.86
N VAL A 109 -23.00 37.53 10.43
CA VAL A 109 -22.24 38.60 9.73
C VAL A 109 -21.02 38.09 8.95
N ALA A 110 -20.44 36.94 9.29
CA ALA A 110 -19.34 36.34 8.51
C ALA A 110 -19.45 34.81 8.49
N LYS A 111 -19.61 34.26 7.28
CA LYS A 111 -19.40 32.83 7.01
C LYS A 111 -18.01 32.71 6.38
N GLY A 112 -17.08 32.10 7.09
CA GLY A 112 -15.79 31.73 6.50
C GLY A 112 -15.97 30.67 5.40
N ARG A 113 -14.94 30.49 4.59
CA ARG A 113 -14.87 29.35 3.65
C ARG A 113 -14.83 28.07 4.50
N CYS A 114 -15.63 27.06 4.12
CA CYS A 114 -16.14 25.93 4.94
C CYS A 114 -17.50 26.14 5.64
N GLY A 115 -18.14 27.31 5.53
CA GLY A 115 -19.50 27.51 6.06
C GLY A 115 -19.57 27.70 7.59
N ILE A 116 -18.43 27.99 8.21
CA ILE A 116 -18.28 28.09 9.67
C ILE A 116 -18.34 29.56 10.07
N GLU A 117 -19.07 29.84 11.15
CA GLU A 117 -19.23 31.18 11.70
C GLU A 117 -17.98 31.58 12.49
N CYS A 118 -17.47 32.80 12.29
CA CYS A 118 -16.47 33.37 13.21
C CYS A 118 -17.03 33.35 14.65
N LEU A 119 -16.24 32.89 15.63
CA LEU A 119 -16.64 32.96 17.04
C LEU A 119 -16.24 34.26 17.74
N SER A 120 -15.23 34.97 17.24
CA SER A 120 -14.76 36.24 17.79
C SER A 120 -14.14 37.14 16.71
N ASN A 121 -14.04 38.45 16.98
CA ASN A 121 -13.37 39.40 16.08
C ASN A 121 -11.87 39.11 15.89
N SER A 122 -11.25 38.35 16.80
CA SER A 122 -9.87 37.87 16.63
C SER A 122 -9.77 36.67 15.69
N ASP A 123 -10.88 35.99 15.42
CA ASP A 123 -10.93 34.87 14.47
C ASP A 123 -11.19 35.34 13.03
N CYS A 124 -11.46 36.65 12.80
CA CYS A 124 -11.72 37.22 11.48
C CYS A 124 -10.66 38.27 11.10
N SER A 125 -10.25 38.29 9.84
CA SER A 125 -9.57 39.43 9.22
C SER A 125 -10.51 39.98 8.14
N GLY A 126 -11.21 41.08 8.44
CA GLY A 126 -12.29 41.57 7.59
C GLY A 126 -13.54 40.68 7.67
N GLN A 127 -14.00 40.16 6.53
CA GLN A 127 -15.18 39.28 6.42
C GLN A 127 -14.84 37.78 6.37
N GLU A 128 -13.54 37.41 6.43
CA GLU A 128 -13.09 36.02 6.32
C GLU A 128 -12.49 35.54 7.66
N CYS A 129 -12.80 34.29 8.04
CA CYS A 129 -12.20 33.63 9.19
C CYS A 129 -10.71 33.34 8.89
N VAL A 130 -9.80 33.76 9.77
CA VAL A 130 -8.34 33.58 9.63
C VAL A 130 -7.74 32.52 10.55
N ALA A 131 -8.52 31.96 11.47
CA ALA A 131 -8.06 30.95 12.42
C ALA A 131 -8.94 29.70 12.37
N TYR A 132 -8.63 28.77 11.47
CA TYR A 132 -9.21 27.43 11.46
C TYR A 132 -8.13 26.40 11.77
N LYS A 133 -8.51 25.36 12.52
CA LYS A 133 -7.76 24.11 12.62
C LYS A 133 -8.64 23.02 12.04
N CYS A 134 -8.18 22.37 10.97
CA CYS A 134 -8.83 21.15 10.51
C CYS A 134 -8.61 20.06 11.56
N LYS A 135 -9.69 19.47 12.06
CA LYS A 135 -9.57 18.25 12.86
C LYS A 135 -9.51 17.07 11.90
N ALA A 136 -8.48 16.23 12.05
CA ALA A 136 -8.44 14.96 11.34
C ALA A 136 -9.67 14.12 11.72
N GLN A 137 -10.35 13.52 10.75
CA GLN A 137 -11.31 12.45 11.01
C GLN A 137 -10.54 11.28 11.55
N ALA A 138 -10.72 11.03 12.85
CA ALA A 138 -10.35 9.74 13.40
C ALA A 138 -11.22 8.71 12.66
N VAL A 139 -10.63 8.06 11.66
CA VAL A 139 -11.24 6.89 11.03
C VAL A 139 -11.38 5.88 12.17
N SER A 140 -12.62 5.61 12.56
CA SER A 140 -12.91 4.59 13.56
C SER A 140 -12.64 3.24 12.93
N LEU A 141 -11.40 2.76 13.05
CA LEU A 141 -10.95 1.49 12.50
C LEU A 141 -11.19 0.36 13.51
N ASP A 142 -11.89 -0.68 13.07
CA ASP A 142 -12.16 -1.88 13.85
C ASP A 142 -11.90 -3.12 12.98
N LEU A 143 -11.16 -4.10 13.53
CA LEU A 143 -10.82 -5.33 12.84
C LEU A 143 -12.05 -6.17 12.45
N LYS A 144 -13.19 -5.96 13.11
CA LYS A 144 -14.45 -6.63 12.74
C LYS A 144 -15.04 -6.13 11.41
N ASP A 145 -14.63 -4.93 10.98
CA ASP A 145 -15.16 -4.26 9.80
C ASP A 145 -14.33 -4.60 8.54
N LEU A 146 -13.40 -5.56 8.63
CA LEU A 146 -12.67 -6.09 7.46
C LEU A 146 -13.63 -6.76 6.45
N PRO A 147 -13.29 -6.79 5.15
CA PRO A 147 -12.22 -6.03 4.50
C PRO A 147 -12.58 -4.56 4.25
N GLY A 148 -13.66 -4.03 4.83
CA GLY A 148 -14.27 -2.73 4.52
C GLY A 148 -13.29 -1.58 4.24
N PRO A 149 -12.40 -1.22 5.18
CA PRO A 149 -11.41 -0.14 4.98
C PRO A 149 -10.44 -0.38 3.81
N PHE A 150 -10.24 -1.64 3.40
CA PHE A 150 -9.36 -2.08 2.32
C PHE A 150 -10.12 -2.53 1.07
N SER A 151 -11.43 -2.26 1.02
CA SER A 151 -12.24 -2.47 -0.19
C SER A 151 -12.00 -1.42 -1.28
N GLU A 152 -11.17 -0.40 -1.00
CA GLU A 152 -10.63 0.54 -1.98
C GLU A 152 -9.22 0.12 -2.43
N ASP A 153 -8.55 0.96 -3.22
CA ASP A 153 -7.17 0.71 -3.64
C ASP A 153 -6.27 0.54 -2.40
N ALA A 154 -5.68 -0.65 -2.28
CA ALA A 154 -4.80 -1.03 -1.20
C ALA A 154 -3.44 -1.47 -1.74
N ILE A 155 -2.39 -1.17 -0.99
CA ILE A 155 -1.02 -1.62 -1.29
C ILE A 155 -0.62 -2.63 -0.21
N LEU A 156 -0.33 -3.85 -0.64
CA LEU A 156 0.18 -4.91 0.22
C LEU A 156 1.71 -4.84 0.17
N ILE A 157 2.31 -4.63 1.33
CA ILE A 157 3.76 -4.41 1.46
C ILE A 157 4.36 -5.53 2.29
N VAL A 158 5.36 -6.20 1.72
CA VAL A 158 6.23 -7.17 2.42
C VAL A 158 7.66 -6.64 2.41
N GLY A 159 8.47 -7.10 3.36
CA GLY A 159 9.89 -6.78 3.39
C GLY A 159 10.67 -7.34 2.19
N ALA A 160 11.67 -6.61 1.69
CA ALA A 160 12.57 -7.10 0.64
C ALA A 160 13.38 -8.33 1.08
N ASN A 161 13.62 -8.48 2.39
CA ASN A 161 14.28 -9.65 3.00
C ASN A 161 13.28 -10.61 3.65
N ALA A 162 11.98 -10.46 3.38
CA ALA A 162 10.96 -11.23 4.09
C ALA A 162 11.08 -12.74 3.79
N PRO A 163 10.86 -13.60 4.79
CA PRO A 163 10.83 -15.04 4.59
C PRO A 163 9.65 -15.44 3.70
N GLY A 164 9.74 -16.60 3.04
CA GLY A 164 8.69 -17.08 2.13
C GLY A 164 7.30 -17.22 2.77
N SER A 165 7.21 -17.36 4.09
CA SER A 165 5.94 -17.35 4.83
C SER A 165 5.22 -16.00 4.79
N ASP A 166 5.96 -14.90 4.71
CA ASP A 166 5.38 -13.55 4.67
C ASP A 166 4.84 -13.25 3.27
N VAL A 167 5.50 -13.77 2.23
CA VAL A 167 4.95 -13.78 0.86
C VAL A 167 3.70 -14.66 0.78
N ALA A 168 3.70 -15.83 1.42
CA ALA A 168 2.50 -16.66 1.51
C ALA A 168 1.37 -15.98 2.31
N ALA A 169 1.71 -15.24 3.37
CA ALA A 169 0.79 -14.42 4.15
C ALA A 169 0.15 -13.33 3.27
N GLN A 170 0.95 -12.66 2.45
CA GLN A 170 0.47 -11.69 1.46
C GLN A 170 -0.52 -12.31 0.47
N LEU A 171 -0.24 -13.52 -0.03
CA LEU A 171 -1.16 -14.25 -0.93
C LEU A 171 -2.49 -14.61 -0.26
N ALA A 172 -2.47 -14.96 1.03
CA ALA A 172 -3.70 -15.25 1.77
C ALA A 172 -4.59 -14.00 1.89
N VAL A 173 -3.99 -12.86 2.27
CA VAL A 173 -4.71 -11.59 2.41
C VAL A 173 -5.19 -11.07 1.06
N SER A 174 -4.36 -11.15 0.02
CA SER A 174 -4.74 -10.70 -1.31
C SER A 174 -5.92 -11.48 -1.87
N SER A 175 -5.98 -12.79 -1.61
CA SER A 175 -7.12 -13.63 -1.99
C SER A 175 -8.41 -13.12 -1.35
N MET A 176 -8.39 -12.83 -0.05
CA MET A 176 -9.56 -12.27 0.66
C MET A 176 -9.98 -10.91 0.08
N LEU A 177 -9.04 -10.01 -0.20
CA LEU A 177 -9.35 -8.72 -0.82
C LEU A 177 -9.96 -8.87 -2.23
N LEU A 178 -9.51 -9.84 -3.02
CA LEU A 178 -10.08 -10.12 -4.35
C LEU A 178 -11.50 -10.65 -4.27
N TYR A 179 -11.75 -11.62 -3.40
CA TYR A 179 -13.06 -12.30 -3.33
C TYR A 179 -14.13 -11.44 -2.66
N GLU A 180 -13.76 -10.66 -1.64
CA GLU A 180 -14.72 -9.93 -0.82
C GLU A 180 -14.68 -8.41 -1.05
N GLY A 181 -13.50 -7.84 -1.28
CA GLY A 181 -13.34 -6.43 -1.59
C GLY A 181 -13.68 -6.08 -3.05
N GLY A 182 -13.55 -7.04 -3.97
CA GLY A 182 -13.90 -6.89 -5.39
C GLY A 182 -13.06 -5.84 -6.14
N LYS A 183 -11.93 -5.39 -5.57
CA LYS A 183 -11.10 -4.31 -6.11
C LYS A 183 -9.64 -4.70 -6.32
N LYS A 184 -8.95 -3.84 -7.06
CA LYS A 184 -7.52 -3.94 -7.35
C LYS A 184 -6.72 -3.60 -6.10
N PHE A 185 -5.62 -4.31 -5.95
CA PHE A 185 -4.57 -3.97 -5.00
C PHE A 185 -3.24 -4.04 -5.74
N GLU A 186 -2.24 -3.36 -5.19
CA GLU A 186 -0.86 -3.48 -5.64
C GLU A 186 -0.04 -4.27 -4.61
N SER A 187 0.99 -4.95 -5.10
CA SER A 187 1.97 -5.63 -4.26
C SER A 187 3.31 -4.95 -4.43
N LYS A 188 3.94 -4.55 -3.32
CA LYS A 188 5.24 -3.88 -3.31
C LYS A 188 6.15 -4.50 -2.25
N LEU A 189 7.45 -4.47 -2.52
CA LEU A 189 8.46 -4.63 -1.48
C LEU A 189 8.60 -3.32 -0.71
N ASP A 190 9.01 -3.38 0.55
CA ASP A 190 9.27 -2.20 1.39
C ASP A 190 10.25 -1.20 0.74
N THR A 191 11.23 -1.69 -0.02
CA THR A 191 12.19 -0.89 -0.80
C THR A 191 11.62 -0.23 -2.05
N GLN A 192 10.41 -0.60 -2.48
CA GLN A 192 9.72 -0.04 -3.64
C GLN A 192 8.65 0.99 -3.27
N VAL A 193 8.43 1.21 -1.97
CA VAL A 193 7.42 2.14 -1.47
C VAL A 193 7.93 3.58 -1.59
N SER A 194 7.15 4.43 -2.27
CA SER A 194 7.43 5.86 -2.43
C SER A 194 6.55 6.71 -1.50
N GLU A 195 6.76 8.04 -1.46
CA GLU A 195 5.96 8.92 -0.60
C GLU A 195 4.49 9.03 -1.03
N GLU A 196 4.20 8.85 -2.32
CA GLU A 196 2.85 8.84 -2.88
C GLU A 196 2.04 7.63 -2.38
N ASP A 197 2.71 6.52 -2.05
CA ASP A 197 2.04 5.29 -1.60
C ASP A 197 1.32 5.47 -0.26
N TYR A 198 1.79 6.36 0.61
CA TYR A 198 1.13 6.68 1.88
C TYR A 198 -0.22 7.40 1.71
N SER A 199 -0.60 7.74 0.49
CA SER A 199 -1.95 8.23 0.16
C SER A 199 -2.97 7.12 -0.11
N HIS A 200 -2.56 5.84 -0.03
CA HIS A 200 -3.40 4.66 -0.19
C HIS A 200 -3.62 3.92 1.12
N ASN A 201 -4.56 2.96 1.13
CA ASN A 201 -4.67 2.03 2.24
C ASN A 201 -3.49 1.05 2.21
N LEU A 202 -2.88 0.78 3.37
CA LEU A 202 -1.66 -0.03 3.45
C LEU A 202 -1.93 -1.32 4.22
N VAL A 203 -1.44 -2.44 3.71
CA VAL A 203 -1.39 -3.70 4.45
C VAL A 203 0.07 -4.12 4.59
N LEU A 204 0.63 -3.92 5.78
CA LEU A 204 2.02 -4.24 6.11
C LEU A 204 2.09 -5.64 6.70
N ILE A 205 2.85 -6.52 6.05
CA ILE A 205 2.96 -7.93 6.42
C ILE A 205 4.42 -8.23 6.76
N GLY A 206 4.62 -8.98 7.85
CA GLY A 206 5.93 -9.44 8.29
C GLY A 206 6.43 -8.76 9.55
N SER A 207 7.71 -8.99 9.87
CA SER A 207 8.38 -8.40 11.02
C SER A 207 8.90 -6.98 10.72
N PRO A 208 8.91 -6.04 11.70
CA PRO A 208 9.58 -4.75 11.52
C PRO A 208 11.09 -4.86 11.25
N CYS A 209 11.70 -6.01 11.51
CA CYS A 209 13.09 -6.28 11.16
C CYS A 209 13.32 -6.46 9.65
N ASP A 210 12.30 -6.97 8.95
CA ASP A 210 12.39 -7.29 7.51
C ASP A 210 11.62 -6.28 6.65
N ASN A 211 10.65 -5.57 7.23
CA ASN A 211 9.80 -4.58 6.58
C ASN A 211 9.92 -3.21 7.27
N THR A 212 10.74 -2.35 6.68
CA THR A 212 11.10 -1.03 7.24
C THR A 212 9.94 -0.03 7.26
N ILE A 213 8.87 -0.25 6.50
CA ILE A 213 7.69 0.63 6.49
C ILE A 213 6.90 0.53 7.81
N ILE A 214 7.02 -0.59 8.53
CA ILE A 214 6.31 -0.79 9.80
C ILE A 214 6.74 0.25 10.85
N GLU A 215 8.03 0.57 10.94
CA GLU A 215 8.51 1.61 11.85
C GLU A 215 7.95 2.99 11.48
N LYS A 216 7.92 3.31 10.18
CA LYS A 216 7.42 4.61 9.69
C LYS A 216 5.92 4.80 9.95
N VAL A 217 5.12 3.75 9.79
CA VAL A 217 3.66 3.83 9.90
C VAL A 217 3.18 3.60 11.35
N PHE A 218 3.77 2.66 12.07
CA PHE A 218 3.30 2.25 13.41
C PHE A 218 4.24 2.66 14.55
N GLY A 219 5.44 3.18 14.26
CA GLY A 219 6.44 3.49 15.29
C GLY A 219 7.02 2.25 15.97
N ILE A 220 6.90 1.07 15.35
CA ILE A 220 7.36 -0.20 15.90
C ILE A 220 8.70 -0.57 15.27
N VAL A 221 9.75 -0.56 16.08
CA VAL A 221 11.10 -1.02 15.69
C VAL A 221 11.20 -2.55 15.73
N CYS A 222 12.27 -3.13 15.15
CA CYS A 222 12.50 -4.59 15.07
C CYS A 222 12.26 -5.36 16.38
N ASP A 223 12.79 -4.88 17.51
CA ASP A 223 12.59 -5.50 18.83
C ASP A 223 11.39 -4.95 19.62
N GLY A 224 10.59 -4.07 19.00
CA GLY A 224 9.45 -3.39 19.63
C GLY A 224 8.20 -4.26 19.79
N LEU A 225 8.16 -5.42 19.12
CA LEU A 225 7.05 -6.37 19.26
C LEU A 225 7.22 -7.23 20.51
N ALA A 226 6.52 -6.85 21.58
CA ALA A 226 6.41 -7.61 22.83
C ALA A 226 5.52 -8.86 22.69
N LEU A 227 5.89 -9.76 21.78
CA LEU A 227 5.17 -11.00 21.45
C LEU A 227 5.96 -12.23 21.90
N ASN A 228 5.25 -13.26 22.37
CA ASN A 228 5.80 -14.60 22.59
C ASN A 228 5.96 -15.37 21.26
N ALA A 229 6.75 -16.44 21.24
CA ALA A 229 7.13 -17.18 20.02
C ALA A 229 5.96 -17.64 19.13
N ASN A 230 4.78 -17.88 19.72
CA ASN A 230 3.56 -18.29 19.03
C ASN A 230 2.51 -17.19 19.02
N GLN A 231 2.88 -15.92 19.11
CA GLN A 231 1.93 -14.81 19.05
C GLN A 231 2.14 -13.96 17.81
N ALA A 232 1.05 -13.37 17.36
CA ALA A 232 1.05 -12.37 16.32
C ALA A 232 0.15 -11.19 16.72
N MET A 233 0.48 -10.02 16.20
CA MET A 233 -0.26 -8.79 16.37
C MET A 233 -0.97 -8.44 15.07
N LEU A 234 -2.24 -8.10 15.22
CA LEU A 234 -3.05 -7.41 14.23
C LEU A 234 -3.29 -5.99 14.76
N LYS A 235 -2.96 -4.98 13.96
CA LYS A 235 -3.14 -3.59 14.40
C LYS A 235 -3.59 -2.71 13.25
N LEU A 236 -4.67 -1.98 13.47
CA LEU A 236 -5.15 -0.92 12.58
C LEU A 236 -4.64 0.42 13.08
N ALA A 237 -4.22 1.28 12.15
CA ALA A 237 -3.85 2.66 12.43
C ALA A 237 -4.31 3.58 11.29
N ASP A 238 -4.41 4.86 11.60
CA ASP A 238 -4.53 5.92 10.59
C ASP A 238 -3.13 6.24 10.05
N SER A 239 -3.00 6.24 8.72
CA SER A 239 -1.82 6.70 8.01
C SER A 239 -2.25 7.82 7.05
N ARG A 240 -2.05 9.08 7.45
CA ARG A 240 -2.40 10.27 6.66
C ARG A 240 -3.87 10.28 6.20
N GLY A 241 -4.81 9.82 7.04
CA GLY A 241 -6.24 9.72 6.70
C GLY A 241 -6.64 8.47 5.92
N LYS A 242 -5.73 7.49 5.77
CA LYS A 242 -5.98 6.17 5.17
C LYS A 242 -5.81 5.07 6.20
N ALA A 243 -6.41 3.92 5.94
CA ALA A 243 -6.29 2.77 6.82
C ALA A 243 -4.96 2.05 6.59
N ALA A 244 -4.25 1.76 7.68
CA ALA A 244 -3.09 0.87 7.66
C ALA A 244 -3.37 -0.35 8.54
N LEU A 245 -3.15 -1.55 8.02
CA LEU A 245 -3.22 -2.82 8.76
C LEU A 245 -1.83 -3.43 8.88
N LEU A 246 -1.39 -3.67 10.11
CA LEU A 246 -0.21 -4.46 10.44
C LEU A 246 -0.61 -5.91 10.71
N ILE A 247 0.08 -6.85 10.08
CA ILE A 247 0.02 -8.28 10.34
C ILE A 247 1.44 -8.78 10.64
N SER A 248 1.76 -8.97 11.91
CA SER A 248 3.13 -9.28 12.33
C SER A 248 3.19 -10.36 13.40
N GLY A 249 3.91 -11.45 13.12
CA GLY A 249 4.18 -12.54 14.07
C GLY A 249 5.56 -12.43 14.72
N LYS A 250 5.71 -12.99 15.93
CA LYS A 250 7.04 -13.18 16.53
C LYS A 250 7.92 -14.13 15.72
N THR A 251 7.28 -15.06 15.02
CA THR A 251 7.92 -16.00 14.10
C THR A 251 7.25 -15.94 12.72
N PRO A 252 7.95 -16.34 11.65
CA PRO A 252 7.38 -16.32 10.31
C PRO A 252 6.12 -17.20 10.18
N ALA A 253 6.08 -18.32 10.91
CA ALA A 253 4.89 -19.18 11.00
C ALA A 253 3.70 -18.48 11.69
N ALA A 254 3.97 -17.68 12.73
CA ALA A 254 2.94 -16.90 13.40
C ALA A 254 2.36 -15.80 12.50
N THR A 255 3.20 -15.14 11.69
CA THR A 255 2.75 -14.16 10.69
C THR A 255 1.80 -14.80 9.68
N LEU A 256 2.18 -15.95 9.10
CA LEU A 256 1.33 -16.65 8.14
C LEU A 256 -0.01 -17.08 8.75
N LYS A 257 -0.01 -17.58 9.98
CA LYS A 257 -1.26 -17.95 10.66
C LYS A 257 -2.14 -16.73 10.93
N ALA A 258 -1.54 -15.62 11.33
CA ALA A 258 -2.27 -14.36 11.53
C ALA A 258 -2.93 -13.86 10.24
N ALA A 259 -2.19 -13.89 9.13
CA ALA A 259 -2.72 -13.54 7.83
C ALA A 259 -3.87 -14.46 7.40
N ASN A 260 -3.78 -15.77 7.69
CA ASN A 260 -4.89 -16.69 7.45
C ASN A 260 -6.12 -16.37 8.30
N GLN A 261 -5.96 -15.92 9.55
CA GLN A 261 -7.10 -15.48 10.37
C GLN A 261 -7.72 -14.20 9.84
N VAL A 262 -6.91 -13.24 9.37
CA VAL A 262 -7.38 -12.02 8.69
C VAL A 262 -8.13 -12.37 7.40
N ALA A 263 -7.59 -13.29 6.59
CA ALA A 263 -8.23 -13.73 5.36
C ALA A 263 -9.57 -14.45 5.59
N ASN A 264 -9.81 -14.95 6.81
CA ASN A 264 -11.05 -15.61 7.21
C ASN A 264 -11.71 -14.87 8.40
N TYR A 265 -11.60 -13.54 8.44
CA TYR A 265 -11.97 -12.72 9.61
C TYR A 265 -13.36 -13.02 10.18
N GLY A 266 -14.33 -13.39 9.32
CA GLY A 266 -15.69 -13.78 9.72
C GLY A 266 -15.77 -14.97 10.68
N ASP A 267 -14.76 -15.86 10.67
CA ASP A 267 -14.71 -17.06 11.51
C ASP A 267 -14.00 -16.84 12.86
N TYR A 268 -13.19 -15.77 12.99
CA TYR A 268 -12.28 -15.58 14.12
C TYR A 268 -12.72 -14.48 15.11
N GLY A 269 -13.82 -13.76 14.83
CA GLY A 269 -14.33 -12.73 15.75
C GLY A 269 -13.33 -11.62 16.03
N LEU A 270 -12.56 -11.22 15.02
CA LEU A 270 -11.59 -10.14 15.12
C LEU A 270 -12.32 -8.83 15.50
N SER A 271 -11.77 -8.05 16.43
CA SER A 271 -12.40 -6.80 16.86
C SER A 271 -11.41 -5.83 17.50
N GLY A 272 -11.80 -4.55 17.56
CA GLY A 272 -10.98 -3.46 18.06
C GLY A 272 -9.92 -3.01 17.07
N SER A 273 -9.10 -2.03 17.45
CA SER A 273 -8.01 -1.52 16.62
C SER A 273 -6.71 -2.29 16.78
N GLU A 274 -6.59 -3.14 17.80
CA GLU A 274 -5.39 -3.93 18.07
C GLU A 274 -5.80 -5.24 18.74
N MET A 275 -5.24 -6.35 18.25
CA MET A 275 -5.47 -7.68 18.79
C MET A 275 -4.18 -8.50 18.73
N VAL A 276 -3.85 -9.17 19.83
CA VAL A 276 -2.81 -10.19 19.86
C VAL A 276 -3.48 -11.55 19.77
N ILE A 277 -3.13 -12.34 18.76
CA ILE A 277 -3.66 -13.68 18.55
C ILE A 277 -2.61 -14.75 18.85
N ASN A 278 -3.08 -15.90 19.31
CA ASN A 278 -2.26 -17.07 19.51
C ASN A 278 -2.18 -17.88 18.20
N ALA A 279 -0.97 -18.05 17.71
CA ALA A 279 -0.62 -18.77 16.51
C ALA A 279 -0.13 -20.21 16.79
N ALA A 280 -0.25 -20.71 18.02
CA ALA A 280 -0.05 -22.13 18.36
C ALA A 280 -1.16 -23.00 17.77
#